data_AF-A0A922ICD7-F1
#
_entry.id   AF-A0A922ICD7-F1
#
_cell.length_a   1.000
_cell.length_b   1.000
_cell.length_c   1.000
_cell.angle_alpha   90.00
_cell.angle_beta   90.00
_cell.angle_gamma   90.00
#
_symmetry.space_group_name_H-M   'P 1'
#
loop_
_entity.id
_entity.type
_entity.pdbx_description
1 polymer ?
#
loop_
_entity_poly.entity_id
_entity_poly.type
_entity_poly.pdbx_seq_one_letter_code
_entity_poly.pdbx_strand_id
1 'polypeptide(L)'
;MSSTKRSYVPTDSDSEHEERMKDLKARDEFAQRLQEKDKEKTRNIAVKSDKKGLQEASKRLKLETEDQTLVIPQLRKESRRQYLAKRKDDQLTLLEAAIADEEYLFGKEKLTESEQKRQDYNRKILELARQHDQVSEFANIQRYHIPSEDQTEEYKEVNEGENVPNSEQRKWEEERLGSAMLHFGAKDAKQKNQTKRI
;
A
#
# COMPACT_ATOMS: atom_id res chain seq x y z
N MET A 1 -55.97 -23.46 2.22
CA MET A 1 -56.19 -23.01 3.62
C MET A 1 -54.99 -22.16 4.00
N SER A 2 -55.20 -20.84 4.14
CA SER A 2 -54.13 -19.87 4.40
C SER A 2 -53.76 -19.88 5.89
N SER A 3 -52.51 -20.21 6.21
CA SER A 3 -51.99 -20.16 7.58
C SER A 3 -51.61 -18.73 7.92
N THR A 4 -52.43 -18.08 8.74
CA THR A 4 -52.19 -16.72 9.22
C THR A 4 -51.09 -16.77 10.29
N LYS A 5 -49.90 -16.25 9.97
CA LYS A 5 -48.83 -16.04 10.98
C LYS A 5 -49.31 -14.96 11.96
N ARG A 6 -49.64 -15.39 13.17
CA ARG A 6 -49.97 -14.51 14.29
C ARG A 6 -48.68 -13.80 14.71
N SER A 7 -48.49 -12.55 14.31
CA SER A 7 -47.41 -11.70 14.82
C SER A 7 -47.72 -11.38 16.28
N TYR A 8 -46.94 -11.95 17.19
CA TYR A 8 -46.98 -11.61 18.60
C TYR A 8 -46.50 -10.17 18.75
N VAL A 9 -47.40 -9.29 19.20
CA VAL A 9 -47.09 -7.92 19.62
C VAL A 9 -47.02 -7.96 21.14
N PRO A 10 -45.84 -7.88 21.76
CA PRO A 10 -45.73 -7.85 23.21
C PRO A 10 -46.27 -6.51 23.73
N THR A 11 -47.34 -6.54 24.52
CA THR A 11 -47.69 -5.44 25.43
C THR A 11 -46.89 -5.64 26.70
N ASP A 12 -45.65 -5.16 26.69
CA ASP A 12 -44.76 -5.21 27.86
C ASP A 12 -45.19 -4.08 28.83
N SER A 13 -45.43 -4.43 30.09
CA SER A 13 -45.30 -3.44 31.16
C SER A 13 -43.80 -3.20 31.31
N ASP A 14 -43.33 -1.96 31.29
CA ASP A 14 -41.90 -1.61 31.38
C ASP A 14 -41.15 -2.38 32.50
N SER A 15 -41.85 -2.75 33.58
CA SER A 15 -41.33 -3.54 34.70
C SER A 15 -40.92 -4.98 34.33
N GLU A 16 -41.73 -5.71 33.53
CA GLU A 16 -41.43 -7.11 33.17
C GLU A 16 -40.28 -7.21 32.16
N HIS A 17 -40.19 -6.25 31.25
CA HIS A 17 -39.06 -6.09 30.34
C HIS A 17 -37.75 -5.83 31.10
N GLU A 18 -37.79 -4.94 32.09
CA GLU A 18 -36.63 -4.63 32.93
C GLU A 18 -36.13 -5.84 33.72
N GLU A 19 -37.04 -6.66 34.25
CA GLU A 19 -36.70 -7.89 34.96
C GLU A 19 -36.03 -8.92 34.04
N ARG A 20 -36.56 -9.10 32.82
CA ARG A 20 -35.93 -9.97 31.81
C ARG A 20 -34.53 -9.48 31.43
N MET A 21 -34.35 -8.18 31.27
CA MET A 21 -33.05 -7.60 30.95
C MET A 21 -32.05 -7.76 32.10
N LYS A 22 -32.50 -7.69 33.35
CA LYS A 22 -31.66 -7.95 34.54
C LYS A 22 -31.24 -9.42 34.60
N ASP A 23 -32.14 -10.35 34.29
CA ASP A 23 -31.83 -11.79 34.28
C ASP A 23 -30.81 -12.16 33.18
N LEU A 24 -30.98 -11.61 31.97
CA LEU A 24 -30.01 -11.78 30.88
C LEU A 24 -28.63 -11.22 31.24
N LYS A 25 -28.58 -10.03 31.84
CA LYS A 25 -27.33 -9.43 32.34
C LYS A 25 -26.66 -10.31 33.40
N ALA A 26 -27.43 -10.79 34.38
CA ALA A 26 -26.90 -11.65 35.44
C ALA A 26 -26.33 -12.97 34.88
N ARG A 27 -26.99 -13.54 33.88
CA ARG A 27 -26.51 -14.75 33.19
C ARG A 27 -25.20 -14.49 32.45
N ASP A 28 -25.11 -13.37 31.73
CA ASP A 28 -23.93 -13.02 30.95
C ASP A 28 -22.75 -12.64 31.89
N GLU A 29 -23.00 -11.94 33.00
CA GLU A 29 -22.02 -11.65 34.04
C GLU A 29 -21.48 -12.93 34.70
N PHE A 30 -22.37 -13.90 34.97
CA PHE A 30 -21.95 -15.19 35.51
C PHE A 30 -21.09 -15.97 34.51
N ALA A 31 -21.45 -15.97 33.23
CA ALA A 31 -20.66 -16.58 32.18
C ALA A 31 -19.28 -15.93 32.04
N GLN A 32 -19.18 -14.60 32.15
CA GLN A 32 -17.91 -13.87 32.14
C GLN A 32 -17.03 -14.27 33.32
N ARG A 33 -17.56 -14.30 34.55
CA ARG A 33 -16.82 -14.74 35.74
C ARG A 33 -16.30 -16.18 35.62
N LEU A 34 -17.11 -17.08 35.05
CA LEU A 34 -16.70 -18.46 34.83
C LEU A 34 -15.55 -18.54 33.81
N GLN A 35 -15.66 -17.80 32.70
CA GLN A 35 -14.61 -17.72 31.69
C GLN A 35 -13.31 -17.13 32.26
N GLU A 36 -13.39 -16.09 33.10
CA GLU A 36 -12.22 -15.50 33.77
C GLU A 36 -11.54 -16.50 34.70
N LYS A 37 -12.32 -17.20 35.53
CA LYS A 37 -11.82 -18.24 36.44
C LYS A 37 -11.13 -19.38 35.68
N ASP A 38 -11.68 -19.81 34.54
CA ASP A 38 -11.08 -20.83 33.70
C ASP A 38 -9.81 -20.33 33.00
N LYS A 39 -9.78 -19.05 32.55
CA LYS A 39 -8.58 -18.41 31.99
C LYS A 39 -7.46 -18.25 33.01
N GLU A 40 -7.78 -17.96 34.27
CA GLU A 40 -6.80 -17.86 35.36
C GLU A 40 -6.24 -19.22 35.76
N LYS A 41 -7.09 -20.26 35.75
CA LYS A 41 -6.70 -21.63 36.14
C LYS A 41 -5.89 -22.35 35.05
N THR A 42 -6.08 -21.98 33.79
CA THR A 42 -5.29 -22.51 32.67
C THR A 42 -4.03 -21.67 32.48
N ARG A 43 -2.86 -22.32 32.37
CA ARG A 43 -1.67 -21.59 31.91
C ARG A 43 -1.90 -21.16 30.47
N ASN A 44 -1.66 -19.89 30.16
CA ASN A 44 -1.71 -19.34 28.80
C ASN A 44 -0.53 -19.87 27.96
N ILE A 45 -0.51 -21.19 27.74
CA ILE A 45 0.36 -21.87 26.79
C ILE A 45 -0.14 -21.40 25.43
N ALA A 46 0.62 -20.50 24.84
CA ALA A 46 0.25 -19.75 23.68
C ALA A 46 -0.40 -20.63 22.61
N VAL A 47 -1.72 -20.47 22.47
CA VAL A 47 -2.49 -20.69 21.26
C VAL A 47 -2.06 -19.63 20.21
N LYS A 48 -0.75 -19.46 20.01
CA LYS A 48 -0.17 -18.63 18.94
C LYS A 48 -0.27 -19.34 17.59
N SER A 49 -0.67 -20.62 17.58
CA SER A 49 -0.82 -21.47 16.40
C SER A 49 -2.23 -21.50 15.82
N ASP A 50 -3.30 -21.24 16.56
CA ASP A 50 -4.62 -21.62 16.05
C ASP A 50 -5.16 -20.65 15.01
N LYS A 51 -4.96 -19.33 15.14
CA LYS A 51 -5.40 -18.40 14.07
C LYS A 51 -4.61 -18.59 12.78
N LYS A 52 -3.28 -18.77 12.89
CA LYS A 52 -2.42 -19.04 11.72
C LYS A 52 -2.67 -20.43 11.15
N GLY A 53 -2.89 -21.42 12.01
CA GLY A 53 -3.20 -22.80 11.66
C GLY A 53 -4.59 -22.95 11.04
N LEU A 54 -5.60 -22.18 11.48
CA LEU A 54 -6.93 -22.11 10.86
C LEU A 54 -6.86 -21.42 9.49
N GLN A 55 -6.08 -20.34 9.37
CA GLN A 55 -5.80 -19.70 8.07
C GLN A 55 -5.05 -20.65 7.12
N GLU A 56 -4.09 -21.41 7.64
CA GLU A 56 -3.35 -22.39 6.84
C GLU A 56 -4.22 -23.59 6.47
N ALA A 57 -5.04 -24.09 7.39
CA ALA A 57 -5.99 -25.19 7.15
C ALA A 57 -7.06 -24.78 6.13
N SER A 58 -7.61 -23.58 6.25
CA SER A 58 -8.57 -23.05 5.26
C SER A 58 -7.92 -22.83 3.89
N LYS A 59 -6.65 -22.38 3.84
CA LYS A 59 -5.90 -22.26 2.58
C LYS A 59 -5.62 -23.63 1.94
N ARG A 60 -5.28 -24.63 2.75
CA ARG A 60 -5.10 -26.02 2.29
C ARG A 60 -6.41 -26.61 1.76
N LEU A 61 -7.51 -26.41 2.47
CA LEU A 61 -8.84 -26.84 2.04
C LEU A 61 -9.22 -26.21 0.68
N LYS A 62 -8.98 -24.91 0.51
CA LYS A 62 -9.21 -24.22 -0.78
C LYS A 62 -8.38 -24.80 -1.92
N LEU A 63 -7.09 -25.07 -1.67
CA LEU A 63 -6.20 -25.70 -2.65
C LEU A 63 -6.60 -27.14 -3.01
N GLU A 64 -7.23 -27.86 -2.08
CA GLU A 64 -7.73 -29.22 -2.32
C GLU A 64 -9.04 -29.21 -3.14
N THR A 65 -9.87 -28.17 -2.99
CA THR A 65 -11.10 -28.00 -3.76
C THR A 65 -10.91 -27.44 -5.16
N GLU A 66 -9.80 -26.75 -5.43
CA GLU A 66 -9.53 -26.11 -6.72
C GLU A 66 -8.74 -27.04 -7.67
N ASP A 67 -8.97 -26.91 -8.98
CA ASP A 67 -8.24 -27.66 -10.00
C ASP A 67 -6.75 -27.27 -10.00
N GLN A 68 -5.90 -28.16 -9.47
CA GLN A 68 -4.45 -27.95 -9.33
C GLN A 68 -3.77 -27.57 -10.66
N THR A 69 -4.31 -28.04 -11.79
CA THR A 69 -3.81 -27.75 -13.14
C THR A 69 -3.90 -26.26 -13.50
N LEU A 70 -4.90 -25.54 -12.96
CA LEU A 70 -5.12 -24.12 -13.18
C LEU A 70 -4.44 -23.26 -12.11
N VAL A 71 -4.43 -23.73 -10.86
CA VAL A 71 -3.90 -22.99 -9.70
C VAL A 71 -2.36 -22.92 -9.70
N ILE A 72 -1.67 -24.03 -10.00
CA ILE A 72 -0.20 -24.09 -9.96
C ILE A 72 0.45 -23.04 -10.89
N PRO A 73 0.03 -22.86 -12.16
CA PRO A 73 0.56 -21.81 -13.02
C PRO A 73 0.38 -20.39 -12.46
N GLN A 74 -0.75 -20.10 -11.82
CA GLN A 74 -1.00 -18.79 -11.21
C GLN A 74 -0.07 -18.56 -10.02
N LEU A 75 0.04 -19.54 -9.11
CA LEU A 75 0.97 -19.48 -7.98
C LEU A 75 2.44 -19.32 -8.41
N ARG A 76 2.85 -19.94 -9.53
CA ARG A 76 4.21 -19.73 -10.09
C ARG A 76 4.41 -18.29 -10.55
N LYS A 77 3.41 -17.66 -11.17
CA LYS A 77 3.49 -16.26 -11.60
C LYS A 77 3.61 -15.33 -10.39
N GLU A 78 2.80 -15.54 -9.37
CA GLU A 78 2.86 -14.76 -8.12
C GLU A 78 4.19 -14.91 -7.41
N SER A 79 4.64 -16.15 -7.21
CA SER A 79 5.94 -16.46 -6.62
C SER A 79 7.09 -15.81 -7.40
N ARG A 80 7.05 -15.89 -8.74
CA ARG A 80 8.06 -15.25 -9.60
C ARG A 80 8.07 -13.72 -9.43
N ARG A 81 6.91 -13.07 -9.38
CA ARG A 81 6.81 -11.62 -9.16
C ARG A 81 7.44 -11.23 -7.82
N GLN A 82 7.10 -11.96 -6.75
CA GLN A 82 7.68 -11.73 -5.42
C GLN A 82 9.18 -11.99 -5.38
N TYR A 83 9.66 -13.06 -6.03
CA TYR A 83 11.08 -13.37 -6.10
C TYR A 83 11.86 -12.29 -6.83
N LEU A 84 11.36 -11.79 -7.97
CA LEU A 84 12.05 -10.77 -8.75
C LEU A 84 12.20 -9.46 -7.98
N ALA A 85 11.19 -9.06 -7.21
CA ALA A 85 11.28 -7.90 -6.32
C ALA A 85 12.38 -8.09 -5.27
N LYS A 86 12.34 -9.19 -4.50
CA LYS A 86 13.37 -9.50 -3.50
C LYS A 86 14.77 -9.60 -4.11
N ARG A 87 14.87 -10.28 -5.26
CA ARG A 87 16.14 -10.52 -5.95
C ARG A 87 16.76 -9.22 -6.42
N LYS A 88 15.96 -8.25 -6.86
CA LYS A 88 16.45 -6.93 -7.22
C LYS A 88 17.08 -6.24 -6.01
N ASP A 89 16.40 -6.24 -4.86
CA ASP A 89 16.89 -5.62 -3.63
C ASP A 89 18.18 -6.31 -3.12
N ASP A 90 18.22 -7.64 -3.15
CA ASP A 90 19.41 -8.43 -2.80
C ASP A 90 20.60 -8.11 -3.72
N GLN A 91 20.35 -7.83 -5.01
CA GLN A 91 21.43 -7.48 -5.94
C GLN A 91 21.91 -6.04 -5.76
N LEU A 92 21.02 -5.11 -5.42
CA LEU A 92 21.39 -3.73 -5.12
C LEU A 92 22.23 -3.66 -3.85
N THR A 93 21.80 -4.32 -2.78
CA THR A 93 22.55 -4.38 -1.52
C THR A 93 23.92 -5.02 -1.70
N LEU A 94 24.02 -6.10 -2.50
CA LEU A 94 25.31 -6.71 -2.85
C LEU A 94 26.21 -5.75 -3.64
N LEU A 95 25.66 -5.02 -4.61
CA LEU A 95 26.42 -4.05 -5.40
C LEU A 95 26.92 -2.88 -4.54
N GLU A 96 26.08 -2.37 -3.63
CA GLU A 96 26.45 -1.33 -2.66
C GLU A 96 27.58 -1.79 -1.75
N ALA A 97 27.47 -3.00 -1.18
CA ALA A 97 28.52 -3.59 -0.35
C ALA A 97 29.83 -3.77 -1.13
N ALA A 98 29.76 -4.27 -2.37
CA ALA A 98 30.94 -4.43 -3.21
C ALA A 98 31.65 -3.10 -3.50
N ILE A 99 30.89 -2.03 -3.77
CA ILE A 99 31.47 -0.68 -3.97
C ILE A 99 32.11 -0.18 -2.67
N ALA A 100 31.44 -0.33 -1.53
CA ALA A 100 31.96 0.10 -0.24
C ALA A 100 33.24 -0.64 0.15
N ASP A 101 33.30 -1.95 -0.10
CA ASP A 101 34.49 -2.77 0.14
C ASP A 101 35.65 -2.35 -0.76
N GLU A 102 35.40 -2.12 -2.05
CA GLU A 102 36.44 -1.64 -2.98
C GLU A 102 36.98 -0.26 -2.56
N GLU A 103 36.12 0.66 -2.12
CA GLU A 103 36.53 1.98 -1.62
C GLU A 103 37.32 1.88 -0.31
N TYR A 104 36.91 0.99 0.60
CA TYR A 104 37.59 0.77 1.87
C TYR A 104 38.98 0.13 1.69
N LEU A 105 39.09 -0.90 0.84
CA LEU A 105 40.32 -1.65 0.59
C LEU A 105 41.33 -0.85 -0.23
N PHE A 106 40.87 -0.20 -1.32
CA PHE A 106 41.76 0.37 -2.34
C PHE A 106 41.71 1.90 -2.44
N GLY A 107 40.89 2.59 -1.63
CA GLY A 107 40.70 4.04 -1.74
C GLY A 107 41.96 4.90 -1.53
N LYS A 108 43.03 4.33 -0.94
CA LYS A 108 44.33 5.01 -0.74
C LYS A 108 45.39 4.61 -1.76
N GLU A 109 45.14 3.59 -2.58
CA GLU A 109 46.08 3.10 -3.58
C GLU A 109 45.88 3.80 -4.93
N LYS A 110 46.89 3.69 -5.80
CA LYS A 110 46.78 4.18 -7.18
C LYS A 110 46.15 3.09 -8.03
N LEU A 111 44.88 3.25 -8.36
CA LEU A 111 44.17 2.33 -9.25
C LEU A 111 44.63 2.46 -10.69
N THR A 112 44.64 1.35 -11.42
CA THR A 112 44.84 1.32 -12.87
C THR A 112 43.63 1.93 -13.60
N GLU A 113 43.81 2.38 -14.84
CA GLU A 113 42.71 2.96 -15.63
C GLU A 113 41.53 1.98 -15.81
N SER A 114 41.82 0.69 -15.95
CA SER A 114 40.79 -0.35 -16.09
C SER A 114 39.96 -0.52 -14.82
N GLU A 115 40.60 -0.46 -13.66
CA GLU A 115 39.92 -0.56 -12.36
C GLU A 115 39.07 0.66 -12.07
N GLN A 116 39.58 1.86 -12.37
CA GLN A 116 38.81 3.11 -12.25
C GLN A 116 37.55 3.06 -13.11
N LYS A 117 37.66 2.65 -14.38
CA LYS A 117 36.51 2.48 -15.28
C LYS A 117 35.50 1.47 -14.74
N ARG A 118 35.96 0.38 -14.12
CA ARG A 118 35.09 -0.62 -13.49
C ARG A 118 34.35 -0.03 -12.29
N GLN A 119 35.04 0.70 -11.42
CA GLN A 119 34.44 1.37 -10.26
C GLN A 119 33.39 2.40 -10.68
N ASP A 120 33.72 3.25 -11.65
CA ASP A 120 32.80 4.26 -12.17
C ASP A 120 31.58 3.62 -12.83
N TYR A 121 31.77 2.52 -13.54
CA TYR A 121 30.68 1.75 -14.12
C TYR A 121 29.75 1.17 -13.04
N ASN A 122 30.30 0.57 -11.98
CA ASN A 122 29.53 0.02 -10.87
C ASN A 122 28.73 1.12 -10.14
N ARG A 123 29.37 2.26 -9.86
CA ARG A 123 28.69 3.44 -9.27
C ARG A 123 27.56 3.94 -10.15
N LYS A 124 27.79 4.04 -11.46
CA LYS A 124 26.79 4.47 -12.44
C LYS A 124 25.60 3.51 -12.51
N ILE A 125 25.84 2.20 -12.47
CA ILE A 125 24.75 1.21 -12.41
C ILE A 125 23.90 1.43 -11.16
N LEU A 126 24.54 1.59 -10.00
CA LEU A 126 23.83 1.82 -8.75
C LEU A 126 22.97 3.08 -8.81
N GLU A 127 23.52 4.17 -9.33
CA GLU A 127 22.80 5.43 -9.52
C GLU A 127 21.59 5.26 -10.44
N LEU A 128 21.78 4.65 -11.62
CA LEU A 128 20.71 4.41 -12.59
C LEU A 128 19.59 3.54 -12.00
N ALA A 129 19.94 2.53 -11.20
CA ALA A 129 18.96 1.67 -10.56
C ALA A 129 18.14 2.43 -9.50
N ARG A 130 18.77 3.29 -8.70
CA ARG A 130 18.07 4.16 -7.73
C ARG A 130 17.16 5.18 -8.43
N GLN A 131 17.63 5.78 -9.52
CA GLN A 131 16.82 6.71 -10.33
C GLN A 131 15.61 6.01 -10.95
N HIS A 132 15.79 4.79 -11.46
CA HIS A 132 14.68 3.99 -11.99
C HIS A 132 13.59 3.77 -10.95
N ASP A 133 13.97 3.51 -9.69
CA ASP A 133 13.02 3.25 -8.61
C ASP A 133 12.24 4.51 -8.23
N GLN A 134 12.94 5.65 -8.11
CA GLN A 134 12.30 6.95 -7.90
C GLN A 134 11.30 7.26 -9.02
N VAL A 135 11.70 7.09 -10.29
CA VAL A 135 10.82 7.30 -11.45
C VAL A 135 9.62 6.37 -11.41
N SER A 136 9.79 5.12 -10.99
CA SER A 136 8.67 4.17 -10.88
C SER A 136 7.65 4.61 -9.81
N GLU A 137 8.11 5.17 -8.69
CA GLU A 137 7.23 5.71 -7.64
C GLU A 137 6.40 6.90 -8.16
N PHE A 138 7.06 7.87 -8.80
CA PHE A 138 6.37 9.02 -9.38
C PHE A 138 5.43 8.66 -10.53
N ALA A 139 5.84 7.72 -11.39
CA ALA A 139 5.02 7.28 -12.52
C ALA A 139 3.75 6.56 -12.05
N ASN A 140 3.79 5.84 -10.92
CA ASN A 140 2.60 5.17 -10.39
C ASN A 140 1.52 6.16 -9.92
N ILE A 141 1.90 7.37 -9.51
CA ILE A 141 0.97 8.41 -9.05
C ILE A 141 0.14 9.00 -10.21
N GLN A 142 0.66 9.01 -11.45
CA GLN A 142 0.02 9.68 -12.59
C GLN A 142 -0.61 8.73 -13.62
N ARG A 143 -0.62 7.41 -13.36
CA ARG A 143 -1.20 6.44 -14.30
C ARG A 143 -2.72 6.45 -14.22
N TYR A 144 -3.38 6.66 -15.36
CA TYR A 144 -4.82 6.45 -15.47
C TYR A 144 -5.16 5.00 -15.09
N HIS A 145 -5.96 4.83 -14.05
CA HIS A 145 -6.48 3.53 -13.63
C HIS A 145 -7.91 3.36 -14.15
N ILE A 146 -8.19 2.22 -14.76
CA ILE A 146 -9.58 1.87 -15.13
C ILE A 146 -10.27 1.42 -13.83
N PRO A 147 -11.39 2.05 -13.42
CA PRO A 147 -12.11 1.63 -12.23
C PRO A 147 -12.48 0.15 -12.30
N SER A 148 -12.10 -0.63 -11.29
CA SER A 148 -12.54 -2.02 -11.12
C SER A 148 -13.76 -2.08 -10.19
N GLU A 149 -14.58 -3.12 -10.32
CA GLU A 149 -15.82 -3.29 -9.52
C GLU A 149 -15.59 -3.32 -8.01
N ASP A 150 -14.38 -3.70 -7.57
CA ASP A 150 -13.98 -3.76 -6.16
C ASP A 150 -13.41 -2.45 -5.60
N GLN A 151 -13.15 -1.45 -6.47
CA GLN A 151 -12.56 -0.16 -6.07
C GLN A 151 -13.62 0.93 -6.00
N THR A 152 -14.00 1.29 -4.76
CA THR A 152 -14.78 2.51 -4.44
C THR A 152 -13.84 3.66 -4.07
N GLU A 153 -12.77 3.86 -4.84
CA GLU A 153 -11.85 4.95 -4.56
C GLU A 153 -12.43 6.28 -5.06
N GLU A 154 -12.71 7.17 -4.10
CA GLU A 154 -13.09 8.55 -4.37
C GLU A 154 -11.92 9.29 -5.04
N TYR A 155 -12.20 9.97 -6.15
CA TYR A 155 -11.20 10.76 -6.87
C TYR A 155 -10.59 11.81 -5.93
N LYS A 156 -9.27 11.74 -5.74
CA LYS A 156 -8.50 12.72 -4.98
C LYS A 156 -7.59 13.48 -5.92
N GLU A 157 -7.79 14.79 -5.98
CA GLU A 157 -6.88 15.67 -6.71
C GLU A 157 -5.50 15.66 -6.05
N VAL A 158 -4.46 15.44 -6.85
CA VAL A 158 -3.07 15.29 -6.37
C VAL A 158 -2.49 16.64 -5.94
N ASN A 159 -2.97 17.74 -6.53
CA ASN A 159 -2.53 19.08 -6.19
C ASN A 159 -3.45 19.69 -5.13
N GLU A 160 -2.90 19.98 -3.95
CA GLU A 160 -3.65 20.61 -2.84
C GLU A 160 -4.28 21.95 -3.23
N GLY A 161 -3.67 22.70 -4.16
CA GLY A 161 -4.23 23.95 -4.69
C GLY A 161 -5.41 23.75 -5.65
N GLU A 162 -5.58 22.55 -6.19
CA GLU A 162 -6.71 22.20 -7.05
C GLU A 162 -7.92 21.75 -6.23
N ASN A 163 -7.68 21.16 -5.06
CA ASN A 163 -8.72 20.70 -4.14
C ASN A 163 -9.54 21.85 -3.47
N VAL A 164 -9.34 23.08 -3.93
CA VAL A 164 -10.05 24.27 -3.46
C VAL A 164 -11.25 24.52 -4.38
N PRO A 165 -12.43 24.88 -3.84
CA PRO A 165 -13.56 25.30 -4.66
C PRO A 165 -13.14 26.38 -5.66
N ASN A 166 -13.55 26.22 -6.93
CA ASN A 166 -13.25 27.12 -8.06
C ASN A 166 -11.77 27.15 -8.52
N SER A 167 -10.95 26.16 -8.19
CA SER A 167 -9.56 26.07 -8.65
C SER A 167 -9.43 26.04 -10.19
N GLU A 168 -10.28 25.26 -10.86
CA GLU A 168 -10.31 25.17 -12.34
C GLU A 168 -10.64 26.52 -12.98
N GLN A 169 -11.58 27.27 -12.40
CA GLN A 169 -11.96 28.60 -12.87
C GLN A 169 -10.79 29.57 -12.73
N ARG A 170 -10.09 29.56 -11.59
CA ARG A 170 -8.91 30.41 -11.38
C ARG A 170 -7.77 30.07 -12.34
N LYS A 171 -7.50 28.79 -12.59
CA LYS A 171 -6.53 28.36 -13.61
C LYS A 171 -6.88 28.88 -15.00
N TRP A 172 -8.15 28.74 -15.38
CA TRP A 172 -8.63 29.22 -16.66
C TRP A 172 -8.52 30.74 -16.80
N GLU A 173 -8.88 31.48 -15.74
CA GLU A 173 -8.74 32.93 -15.67
C GLU A 173 -7.27 33.35 -15.75
N GLU A 174 -6.37 32.71 -15.00
CA GLU A 174 -4.93 32.96 -15.03
C GLU A 174 -4.31 32.66 -16.39
N GLU A 175 -4.68 31.55 -17.03
CA GLU A 175 -4.18 31.18 -18.36
C GLU A 175 -4.69 32.16 -19.43
N ARG A 176 -5.96 32.57 -19.34
CA ARG A 176 -6.55 33.61 -20.20
C ARG A 176 -5.89 34.96 -19.99
N LEU A 177 -5.66 35.34 -18.74
CA LEU A 177 -5.06 36.62 -18.37
C LEU A 177 -3.58 36.65 -18.76
N GLY A 178 -2.83 35.57 -18.55
CA GLY A 178 -1.46 35.41 -19.01
C GLY A 178 -1.34 35.42 -20.54
N SER A 179 -2.29 34.78 -21.24
CA SER A 179 -2.38 34.83 -22.71
C SER A 179 -2.75 36.21 -23.23
N ALA A 180 -3.51 37.01 -22.46
CA ALA A 180 -3.82 38.39 -22.79
C ALA A 180 -2.64 39.34 -22.47
N MET A 181 -1.88 39.05 -21.41
CA MET A 181 -0.64 39.74 -21.03
C MET A 181 0.55 39.30 -21.88
N LEU A 182 0.45 39.43 -23.21
CA LEU A 182 1.61 39.28 -24.08
C LEU A 182 2.52 40.50 -23.93
N HIS A 183 3.65 40.33 -23.25
CA HIS A 183 4.69 41.36 -23.17
C HIS A 183 5.59 41.28 -24.42
N PHE A 184 5.53 42.32 -25.24
CA PHE A 184 6.37 42.48 -26.43
C PHE A 184 7.35 43.64 -26.22
N GLY A 185 8.65 43.38 -26.34
CA GLY A 185 9.67 44.41 -26.19
C GLY A 185 11.07 43.89 -25.88
N ALA A 186 12.10 44.68 -26.21
CA ALA A 186 13.51 44.32 -26.05
C ALA A 186 13.98 44.22 -24.58
N LYS A 187 13.21 44.76 -23.63
CA LYS A 187 13.51 44.69 -22.18
C LYS A 187 13.52 43.26 -21.65
N ASP A 188 12.61 42.41 -22.13
CA ASP A 188 12.41 41.04 -21.61
C ASP A 188 13.24 39.99 -22.38
N ALA A 189 13.93 40.40 -23.45
CA ALA A 189 14.71 39.51 -24.30
C ALA A 189 15.91 38.88 -23.58
N LYS A 190 16.52 39.60 -22.63
CA LYS A 190 17.63 39.06 -21.83
C LYS A 190 17.21 37.90 -20.94
N GLN A 191 16.03 37.98 -20.31
CA GLN A 191 15.52 36.93 -19.43
C GLN A 191 15.08 35.69 -20.23
N LYS A 192 14.36 35.89 -21.36
CA LYS A 192 13.97 34.79 -22.26
C LYS A 192 15.17 34.03 -22.85
N ASN A 193 16.30 34.71 -23.07
CA ASN A 193 17.52 34.05 -23.57
C ASN A 193 18.28 33.28 -22.48
N GLN A 194 18.11 33.62 -21.21
CA GLN A 194 18.70 32.87 -20.09
C GLN A 194 17.94 31.57 -19.83
N THR A 195 16.60 31.62 -19.85
CA THR A 195 15.76 30.43 -19.65
C THR A 195 15.86 29.40 -20.77
N LYS A 196 16.23 29.81 -21.99
CA LYS A 196 16.47 28.90 -23.13
C LYS A 196 17.81 28.16 -23.10
N ARG A 197 18.73 28.53 -22.20
CA ARG A 197 20.09 27.95 -22.10
C ARG A 197 20.24 26.90 -21.00
N ILE A 198 19.16 26.63 -20.28
CA ILE A 198 19.01 25.52 -19.33
C ILE A 198 18.24 24.42 -20.08
#